data_AF-A0A9D9RX66-F1
#
_entry.id   AF-A0A9D9RX66-F1
#
_cell.length_a   1.000
_cell.length_b   1.000
_cell.length_c   1.000
_cell.angle_alpha   90.00
_cell.angle_beta   90.00
_cell.angle_gamma   90.00
#
_symmetry.space_group_name_H-M   'P 1'
#
loop_
_entity.id
_entity.type
_entity.pdbx_description
1 polymer ?
#
loop_
_entity_poly.entity_id
_entity_poly.type
_entity_poly.pdbx_seq_one_letter_code
_entity_poly.pdbx_strand_id
1 'polypeptide(L)'
;MDKRPDPDELLKNIQAEEARRGRLKIFLGYVAGVGKTYAMLEAAHQRKLQGLDVVVGYIETHKRAETEALVHGLDVLPRKQVEYRGVTLPEMDVDAVIQRKPQLVLVDEFAHTNVPGSRHAKRYQDVQEILAAGIDVYTTLNIQHLESLNDIVAQVTGVIVRETIPDRVIDEASEIEVIDLPPDELLVRLQEGKVYVPDQAARAIQKFFRKGNLTALREMSLRRAAERVDDQMRAYMQTRAIQGIWAASERLLVCVSPSPLSERLVRTTRRLADELNA
;
A
#
# COMPACT_ATOMS: atom_id res chain seq x y z
N MET A 1 32.27 -21.01 -30.86
CA MET A 1 32.99 -19.86 -30.27
C MET A 1 32.18 -19.38 -29.10
N ASP A 2 32.72 -19.57 -27.91
CA ASP A 2 32.14 -19.18 -26.63
C ASP A 2 32.01 -17.66 -26.58
N LYS A 3 30.79 -17.14 -26.65
CA LYS A 3 30.54 -15.70 -26.48
C LYS A 3 30.69 -15.41 -25.00
N ARG A 4 31.89 -15.00 -24.59
CA ARG A 4 32.13 -14.44 -23.26
C ARG A 4 31.08 -13.34 -23.01
N PRO A 5 30.27 -13.45 -21.95
CA PRO A 5 29.34 -12.39 -21.59
C PRO A 5 30.11 -11.09 -21.35
N ASP A 6 29.50 -9.97 -21.74
CA ASP A 6 30.09 -8.65 -21.63
C ASP A 6 30.43 -8.36 -20.15
N PRO A 7 31.71 -8.11 -19.80
CA PRO A 7 32.12 -7.80 -18.44
C PRO A 7 31.31 -6.67 -17.81
N ASP A 8 30.87 -5.68 -18.60
CA ASP A 8 30.09 -4.55 -18.11
C ASP A 8 28.63 -4.92 -17.83
N GLU A 9 28.05 -5.85 -18.60
CA GLU A 9 26.73 -6.43 -18.31
C GLU A 9 26.78 -7.33 -17.07
N LEU A 10 27.86 -8.12 -16.91
CA LEU A 10 28.07 -8.92 -15.71
C LEU A 10 28.28 -8.02 -14.48
N LEU A 11 29.05 -6.94 -14.60
CA LEU A 11 29.26 -5.99 -13.50
C LEU A 11 27.96 -5.27 -13.14
N LYS A 12 27.14 -4.87 -14.11
CA LYS A 12 25.81 -4.28 -13.86
C LYS A 12 24.87 -5.27 -13.19
N ASN A 13 24.87 -6.53 -13.60
CA ASN A 13 24.03 -7.57 -13.01
C ASN A 13 24.50 -7.90 -11.58
N ILE A 14 25.82 -7.96 -11.34
CA ILE A 14 26.40 -8.16 -10.01
C ILE A 14 26.13 -6.93 -9.12
N GLN A 15 26.26 -5.70 -9.62
CA GLN A 15 25.93 -4.48 -8.87
C GLN A 15 24.42 -4.36 -8.58
N ALA A 16 23.57 -4.84 -9.49
CA ALA A 16 22.13 -4.94 -9.28
C ALA A 16 21.75 -6.08 -8.30
N GLU A 17 22.57 -7.12 -8.19
CA GLU A 17 22.45 -8.17 -7.18
C GLU A 17 23.03 -7.76 -5.81
N GLU A 18 24.12 -6.99 -5.77
CA GLU A 18 24.81 -6.51 -4.56
C GLU A 18 24.08 -5.37 -3.84
N ALA A 19 23.23 -4.61 -4.54
CA ALA A 19 22.36 -3.59 -3.96
C ALA A 19 20.87 -3.95 -4.14
N ARG A 20 20.49 -5.18 -3.77
CA ARG A 20 19.11 -5.64 -3.91
C ARG A 20 18.19 -4.86 -2.96
N ARG A 21 17.53 -3.83 -3.49
CA ARG A 21 16.41 -3.16 -2.85
C ARG A 21 15.40 -4.21 -2.37
N GLY A 22 14.89 -4.03 -1.15
CA GLY A 22 13.87 -4.88 -0.58
C GLY A 22 12.59 -4.90 -1.42
N ARG A 23 11.80 -5.95 -1.25
CA ARG A 23 10.53 -6.15 -1.96
C ARG A 23 9.38 -5.63 -1.12
N LEU A 24 8.47 -4.92 -1.77
CA LEU A 24 7.25 -4.42 -1.16
C LEU A 24 6.08 -5.32 -1.52
N LYS A 25 5.39 -5.86 -0.52
CA LYS A 25 4.08 -6.50 -0.67
C LYS A 25 3.00 -5.64 -0.01
N ILE A 26 1.96 -5.34 -0.77
CA ILE A 26 0.82 -4.55 -0.30
C ILE A 26 -0.41 -5.44 -0.14
N PHE A 27 -0.96 -5.48 1.06
CA PHE A 27 -2.28 -6.03 1.35
C PHE A 27 -3.31 -4.92 1.09
N LEU A 28 -3.90 -4.94 -0.11
CA LEU A 28 -4.82 -3.92 -0.59
C LEU A 28 -6.26 -4.29 -0.21
N GLY A 29 -6.99 -3.36 0.39
CA GLY A 29 -8.42 -3.53 0.65
C GLY A 29 -9.20 -2.28 0.27
N TYR A 30 -10.53 -2.39 0.17
CA TYR A 30 -11.35 -1.24 -0.19
C TYR A 30 -11.69 -0.31 0.99
N VAL A 31 -11.59 -0.80 2.23
CA VAL A 31 -11.88 -0.04 3.45
C VAL A 31 -11.31 -0.74 4.70
N ALA A 32 -11.31 -0.05 5.84
CA ALA A 32 -11.08 -0.65 7.14
C ALA A 32 -12.12 -1.74 7.49
N GLY A 33 -11.69 -2.81 8.16
CA GLY A 33 -12.57 -3.90 8.60
C GLY A 33 -12.62 -5.13 7.68
N VAL A 34 -12.07 -5.06 6.46
CA VAL A 34 -12.03 -6.20 5.52
C VAL A 34 -10.99 -7.27 5.89
N GLY A 35 -10.09 -6.99 6.84
CA GLY A 35 -9.13 -7.99 7.36
C GLY A 35 -7.66 -7.81 6.95
N LYS A 36 -7.27 -6.70 6.29
CA LYS A 36 -5.89 -6.51 5.78
C LYS A 36 -4.78 -6.80 6.80
N THR A 37 -4.85 -6.21 8.00
CA THR A 37 -3.85 -6.42 9.06
C THR A 37 -3.79 -7.87 9.52
N TYR A 38 -4.94 -8.55 9.57
CA TYR A 38 -5.03 -9.95 9.95
C TYR A 38 -4.35 -10.84 8.90
N ALA A 39 -4.69 -10.66 7.61
CA ALA A 39 -4.06 -11.37 6.50
C ALA A 39 -2.54 -11.12 6.42
N MET A 40 -2.10 -9.87 6.64
CA MET A 40 -0.68 -9.51 6.71
C MET A 40 0.05 -10.28 7.82
N LEU A 41 -0.55 -10.37 9.01
CA LEU A 41 0.00 -11.10 10.14
C LEU A 41 0.02 -12.62 9.90
N GLU A 42 -1.02 -13.20 9.31
CA GLU A 42 -1.02 -14.62 8.93
C GLU A 42 0.09 -14.92 7.93
N ALA A 43 0.22 -14.10 6.89
CA ALA A 43 1.30 -14.23 5.91
C ALA A 43 2.68 -14.10 6.56
N ALA A 44 2.83 -13.23 7.56
CA ALA A 44 4.06 -13.06 8.31
C ALA A 44 4.41 -14.30 9.15
N HIS A 45 3.42 -14.93 9.81
CA HIS A 45 3.61 -16.21 10.51
C HIS A 45 4.05 -17.31 9.56
N GLN A 46 3.47 -17.40 8.36
CA GLN A 46 3.91 -18.37 7.35
C GLN A 46 5.39 -18.15 6.96
N ARG A 47 5.83 -16.89 6.79
CA ARG A 47 7.24 -16.58 6.52
C ARG A 47 8.14 -16.94 7.70
N LYS A 48 7.72 -16.67 8.94
CA LYS A 48 8.46 -17.05 10.14
C LYS A 48 8.59 -18.57 10.28
N LEU A 49 7.54 -19.34 9.99
CA LEU A 49 7.57 -20.81 9.97
C LEU A 49 8.52 -21.36 8.90
N GLN A 50 8.71 -20.63 7.80
CA GLN A 50 9.72 -20.94 6.77
C GLN A 50 11.15 -20.53 7.16
N GLY A 51 11.34 -20.00 8.37
CA GLY A 51 12.65 -19.62 8.91
C GLY A 51 13.11 -18.21 8.54
N LEU A 52 12.26 -17.37 7.98
CA LEU A 52 12.63 -15.97 7.71
C LEU A 52 12.68 -15.16 9.01
N ASP A 53 13.64 -14.23 9.10
CA ASP A 53 13.69 -13.25 10.17
C ASP A 53 12.62 -12.16 9.97
N VAL A 54 11.53 -12.24 10.76
CA VAL A 54 10.34 -11.39 10.64
C VAL A 54 10.19 -10.52 11.88
N VAL A 55 10.01 -9.22 11.68
CA VAL A 55 9.75 -8.25 12.75
C VAL A 55 8.54 -7.38 12.49
N VAL A 56 7.85 -6.99 13.55
CA VAL A 56 6.83 -5.95 13.55
C VAL A 56 7.51 -4.60 13.78
N GLY A 57 7.48 -3.73 12.76
CA GLY A 57 7.92 -2.33 12.89
C GLY A 57 6.80 -1.44 13.40
N TYR A 58 5.61 -1.57 12.82
CA TYR A 58 4.41 -0.89 13.28
C TYR A 58 3.16 -1.67 12.87
N ILE A 59 2.27 -1.96 13.83
CA ILE A 59 0.96 -2.56 13.58
C ILE A 59 -0.08 -1.84 14.42
N GLU A 60 -1.22 -1.51 13.81
CA GLU A 60 -2.37 -0.98 14.51
C GLU A 60 -3.46 -2.06 14.65
N THR A 61 -3.60 -2.63 15.85
CA THR A 61 -4.56 -3.71 16.11
C THR A 61 -5.97 -3.17 16.30
N HIS A 62 -6.13 -1.88 16.61
CA HIS A 62 -7.38 -1.27 17.04
C HIS A 62 -8.10 -2.05 18.16
N LYS A 63 -7.33 -2.64 19.09
CA LYS A 63 -7.85 -3.43 20.22
C LYS A 63 -8.65 -4.68 19.83
N ARG A 64 -8.44 -5.20 18.62
CA ARG A 64 -9.07 -6.45 18.16
C ARG A 64 -8.29 -7.64 18.73
N ALA A 65 -8.88 -8.36 19.69
CA ALA A 65 -8.25 -9.48 20.37
C ALA A 65 -7.67 -10.55 19.42
N GLU A 66 -8.37 -10.88 18.34
CA GLU A 66 -7.89 -11.83 17.32
C GLU A 66 -6.63 -11.33 16.61
N THR A 67 -6.53 -10.02 16.36
CA THR A 67 -5.35 -9.41 15.71
C THR A 67 -4.20 -9.29 16.71
N GLU A 68 -4.47 -8.95 17.96
CA GLU A 68 -3.47 -8.93 19.05
C GLU A 68 -2.88 -10.32 19.29
N ALA A 69 -3.72 -11.36 19.25
CA ALA A 69 -3.29 -12.76 19.32
C ALA A 69 -2.27 -13.11 18.25
N LEU A 70 -2.43 -12.60 17.02
CA LEU A 70 -1.48 -12.83 15.94
C LEU A 70 -0.20 -11.98 16.05
N VAL A 71 -0.21 -10.87 16.79
CA VAL A 71 1.04 -10.15 17.09
C VAL A 71 1.89 -10.96 18.07
N HIS A 72 1.26 -11.70 18.98
CA HIS A 72 1.98 -12.64 19.84
C HIS A 72 2.71 -13.70 19.00
N GLY A 73 3.98 -13.94 19.34
CA GLY A 73 4.84 -14.86 18.60
C GLY A 73 5.64 -14.21 17.48
N LEU A 74 5.45 -12.91 17.18
CA LEU A 74 6.35 -12.12 16.34
C LEU A 74 7.25 -11.22 17.19
N ASP A 75 8.45 -10.92 16.70
CA ASP A 75 9.33 -9.96 17.35
C ASP A 75 8.79 -8.55 17.09
N VAL A 76 8.65 -7.72 18.12
CA VAL A 76 8.07 -6.37 17.99
C VAL A 76 9.10 -5.33 18.40
N LEU A 77 9.38 -4.40 17.49
CA LEU A 77 10.23 -3.25 17.81
C LEU A 77 9.45 -2.23 18.64
N PRO A 78 10.07 -1.63 19.67
CA PRO A 78 9.46 -0.54 20.41
C PRO A 78 9.10 0.63 19.50
N ARG A 79 7.91 1.21 19.70
CA ARG A 79 7.49 2.42 18.98
C ARG A 79 8.24 3.63 19.53
N LYS A 80 8.67 4.52 18.62
CA LYS A 80 9.27 5.81 18.98
C LYS A 80 8.18 6.74 19.48
N GLN A 81 8.41 7.39 20.62
CA GLN A 81 7.48 8.37 21.17
C GLN A 81 7.82 9.77 20.65
N VAL A 82 6.87 10.43 20.01
CA VAL A 82 7.04 11.77 19.42
C VAL A 82 6.09 12.75 20.12
N GLU A 83 6.64 13.81 20.71
CA GLU A 83 5.83 14.86 21.31
C GLU A 83 5.37 15.87 20.25
N TYR A 84 4.06 16.09 20.19
CA TYR A 84 3.47 17.09 19.31
C TYR A 84 2.28 17.78 19.99
N ARG A 85 2.33 19.11 20.07
CA ARG A 85 1.29 19.95 20.70
C ARG A 85 0.89 19.50 22.12
N GLY A 86 1.87 19.04 22.91
CA GLY A 86 1.66 18.60 24.29
C GLY A 86 1.07 17.20 24.44
N VAL A 87 0.97 16.43 23.35
CA VAL A 87 0.57 15.01 23.37
C VAL A 87 1.71 14.16 22.85
N THR A 88 1.98 13.03 23.50
CA THR A 88 2.94 12.03 23.02
C THR A 88 2.22 11.03 22.13
N LEU A 89 2.69 10.90 20.89
CA LEU A 89 2.11 10.03 19.88
C LEU A 89 3.14 8.96 19.47
N PRO A 90 2.75 7.68 19.38
CA PRO A 90 3.66 6.62 18.99
C PRO A 90 3.84 6.58 17.47
N GLU A 91 5.08 6.42 17.01
CA GLU A 91 5.45 6.24 15.60
C GLU A 91 6.39 5.05 15.40
N MET A 92 6.55 4.63 14.15
CA MET A 92 7.54 3.62 13.79
C MET A 92 8.96 4.14 14.02
N ASP A 93 9.84 3.32 14.61
CA ASP A 93 11.26 3.63 14.72
C ASP A 93 12.02 3.09 13.50
N VAL A 94 12.14 3.92 12.47
CA VAL A 94 12.84 3.58 11.21
C VAL A 94 14.29 3.21 11.45
N ASP A 95 14.98 3.94 12.33
CA ASP A 95 16.39 3.70 12.62
C ASP A 95 16.57 2.36 13.32
N ALA A 96 15.68 2.00 14.26
CA ALA A 96 15.70 0.68 14.91
C ALA A 96 15.45 -0.47 13.92
N VAL A 97 14.52 -0.31 12.96
CA VAL A 97 14.29 -1.30 11.90
C VAL A 97 15.55 -1.52 11.07
N ILE A 98 16.16 -0.43 10.59
CA ILE A 98 17.35 -0.49 9.74
C ILE A 98 18.57 -1.03 10.51
N GLN A 99 18.70 -0.71 11.81
CA GLN A 99 19.77 -1.23 12.65
C GLN A 99 19.61 -2.72 12.94
N ARG A 100 18.38 -3.21 13.17
CA ARG A 100 18.10 -4.64 13.37
C ARG A 100 18.37 -5.45 12.12
N LYS A 101 18.17 -4.87 10.92
CA LYS A 101 18.32 -5.53 9.61
C LYS A 101 17.53 -6.85 9.49
N PRO A 102 16.21 -6.86 9.73
CA PRO A 102 15.40 -8.05 9.53
C PRO A 102 15.37 -8.44 8.05
N GLN A 103 15.01 -9.68 7.74
CA GLN A 103 14.70 -10.05 6.35
C GLN A 103 13.36 -9.47 5.91
N LEU A 104 12.37 -9.40 6.83
CA LEU A 104 11.05 -8.85 6.59
C LEU A 104 10.57 -7.99 7.77
N VAL A 105 10.04 -6.80 7.48
CA VAL A 105 9.32 -5.97 8.46
C VAL A 105 7.86 -5.77 8.10
N LEU A 106 6.97 -5.80 9.10
CA LEU A 106 5.55 -5.47 8.97
C LEU A 106 5.31 -4.00 9.35
N VAL A 107 4.66 -3.26 8.45
CA VAL A 107 4.37 -1.83 8.60
C VAL A 107 2.93 -1.54 8.18
N ASP A 108 2.03 -1.37 9.14
CA ASP A 108 0.62 -1.08 8.88
C ASP A 108 0.36 0.42 8.56
N GLU A 109 -0.81 0.70 7.98
CA GLU A 109 -1.29 2.03 7.59
C GLU A 109 -0.35 2.77 6.61
N PHE A 110 -0.12 2.21 5.42
CA PHE A 110 0.86 2.73 4.46
C PHE A 110 0.68 4.21 4.08
N ALA A 111 -0.58 4.67 4.05
CA ALA A 111 -0.95 6.05 3.72
C ALA A 111 -0.87 7.02 4.90
N HIS A 112 -0.48 6.57 6.10
CA HIS A 112 -0.40 7.37 7.31
C HIS A 112 0.44 8.64 7.14
N THR A 113 0.01 9.71 7.77
CA THR A 113 0.77 10.96 7.88
C THR A 113 1.52 10.98 9.19
N ASN A 114 2.84 10.93 9.11
CA ASN A 114 3.69 10.85 10.29
C ASN A 114 3.54 12.12 11.14
N VAL A 115 3.71 11.96 12.45
CA VAL A 115 3.66 13.07 13.41
C VAL A 115 4.67 14.17 13.01
N PRO A 116 4.29 15.47 13.01
CA PRO A 116 5.23 16.54 12.67
C PRO A 116 6.48 16.52 13.55
N GLY A 117 7.65 16.68 12.93
CA GLY A 117 8.96 16.47 13.59
C GLY A 117 9.54 15.08 13.38
N SER A 118 8.79 14.16 12.78
CA SER A 118 9.31 12.88 12.28
C SER A 118 10.31 13.06 11.14
N ARG A 119 11.13 12.04 10.91
CA ARG A 119 12.15 12.00 9.85
C ARG A 119 11.54 12.26 8.46
N HIS A 120 10.43 11.59 8.17
CA HIS A 120 9.65 11.77 6.96
C HIS A 120 8.23 12.22 7.27
N ALA A 121 7.57 12.89 6.32
CA ALA A 121 6.20 13.37 6.49
C ALA A 121 5.15 12.27 6.32
N LYS A 122 5.48 11.20 5.59
CA LYS A 122 4.55 10.13 5.22
C LYS A 122 5.17 8.77 5.47
N ARG A 123 4.38 7.82 5.99
CA ARG A 123 4.87 6.47 6.30
C ARG A 123 5.39 5.71 5.08
N TYR A 124 4.84 5.98 3.90
CA TYR A 124 5.36 5.39 2.67
C TYR A 124 6.82 5.79 2.39
N GLN A 125 7.26 6.96 2.84
CA GLN A 125 8.65 7.40 2.70
C GLN A 125 9.57 6.64 3.66
N ASP A 126 9.11 6.36 4.88
CA ASP A 126 9.82 5.48 5.82
C ASP A 126 10.01 4.07 5.21
N VAL A 127 8.93 3.52 4.65
CA VAL A 127 8.96 2.21 3.96
C VAL A 127 9.93 2.24 2.78
N GLN A 128 9.95 3.32 2.00
CA GLN A 128 10.85 3.47 0.85
C GLN A 128 12.33 3.50 1.27
N GLU A 129 12.64 4.07 2.44
CA GLU A 129 13.97 4.05 3.05
C GLU A 129 14.34 2.64 3.54
N ILE A 130 13.42 1.95 4.21
CA ILE A 130 13.61 0.56 4.66
C ILE A 130 13.89 -0.37 3.46
N LEU A 131 13.10 -0.24 2.39
CA LEU A 131 13.33 -0.99 1.15
C LEU A 131 14.69 -0.66 0.52
N ALA A 132 15.12 0.61 0.56
CA ALA A 132 16.44 1.00 0.08
C ALA A 132 17.59 0.39 0.90
N ALA A 133 17.35 0.06 2.17
CA ALA A 133 18.29 -0.68 3.03
C ALA A 133 18.30 -2.21 2.77
N GLY A 134 17.54 -2.70 1.78
CA GLY A 134 17.51 -4.12 1.38
C GLY A 134 16.57 -4.99 2.22
N ILE A 135 15.68 -4.38 3.01
CA ILE A 135 14.74 -5.08 3.90
C ILE A 135 13.39 -5.21 3.19
N ASP A 136 12.81 -6.42 3.13
CA ASP A 136 11.47 -6.62 2.57
C ASP A 136 10.41 -6.00 3.51
N VAL A 137 9.34 -5.47 2.93
CA VAL A 137 8.26 -4.82 3.68
C VAL A 137 6.90 -5.39 3.29
N TYR A 138 6.14 -5.80 4.29
CA TYR A 138 4.70 -6.04 4.17
C TYR A 138 3.94 -4.85 4.74
N THR A 139 2.95 -4.36 3.99
CA THR A 139 2.15 -3.20 4.42
C THR A 139 0.68 -3.35 4.06
N THR A 140 -0.19 -2.55 4.68
CA THR A 140 -1.61 -2.50 4.33
C THR A 140 -2.03 -1.15 3.79
N LEU A 141 -2.92 -1.16 2.79
CA LEU A 141 -3.41 0.05 2.14
C LEU A 141 -4.91 -0.08 1.84
N ASN A 142 -5.66 1.00 2.09
CA ASN A 142 -7.01 1.12 1.52
C ASN A 142 -6.98 1.92 0.22
N ILE A 143 -7.78 1.48 -0.76
CA ILE A 143 -7.87 2.13 -2.07
C ILE A 143 -8.24 3.62 -2.01
N GLN A 144 -9.02 4.01 -0.99
CA GLN A 144 -9.48 5.36 -0.78
C GLN A 144 -8.35 6.40 -0.58
N HIS A 145 -7.16 5.93 -0.23
CA HIS A 145 -6.00 6.80 0.01
C HIS A 145 -5.23 7.14 -1.27
N LEU A 146 -5.51 6.49 -2.39
CA LEU A 146 -4.85 6.84 -3.65
C LEU A 146 -5.22 8.24 -4.11
N GLU A 147 -4.21 9.03 -4.45
CA GLU A 147 -4.37 10.41 -4.91
C GLU A 147 -5.27 10.50 -6.14
N SER A 148 -5.08 9.60 -7.12
CA SER A 148 -5.90 9.52 -8.33
C SER A 148 -7.39 9.27 -8.06
N LEU A 149 -7.72 8.57 -6.97
CA LEU A 149 -9.09 8.16 -6.64
C LEU A 149 -9.78 9.10 -5.65
N ASN A 150 -9.05 10.03 -5.04
CA ASN A 150 -9.55 10.89 -3.97
C ASN A 150 -10.85 11.63 -4.33
N ASP A 151 -10.90 12.22 -5.54
CA ASP A 151 -12.06 13.00 -6.00
C ASP A 151 -13.29 12.10 -6.19
N ILE A 152 -13.10 10.88 -6.72
CA ILE A 152 -14.20 9.92 -6.95
C ILE A 152 -14.71 9.40 -5.61
N VAL A 153 -13.79 9.05 -4.70
CA VAL A 153 -14.12 8.61 -3.35
C VAL A 153 -14.94 9.68 -2.64
N ALA A 154 -14.56 10.95 -2.76
CA ALA A 154 -15.32 12.06 -2.19
C ALA A 154 -16.71 12.21 -2.83
N GLN A 155 -16.83 12.03 -4.15
CA GLN A 155 -18.12 12.06 -4.86
C GLN A 155 -19.05 10.93 -4.43
N VAL A 156 -18.52 9.72 -4.29
CA VAL A 156 -19.28 8.52 -3.91
C VAL A 156 -19.67 8.57 -2.43
N THR A 157 -18.70 8.86 -1.55
CA THR A 157 -18.89 8.71 -0.09
C THR A 157 -19.37 10.00 0.59
N GLY A 158 -19.19 11.14 -0.06
CA GLY A 158 -19.37 12.47 0.55
C GLY A 158 -18.31 12.82 1.61
N VAL A 159 -17.24 12.03 1.70
CA VAL A 159 -16.16 12.20 2.69
C VAL A 159 -14.85 12.46 1.94
N ILE A 160 -14.18 13.55 2.31
CA ILE A 160 -12.86 13.89 1.77
C ILE A 160 -11.80 13.13 2.56
N VAL A 161 -11.02 12.30 1.86
CA VAL A 161 -9.89 11.58 2.46
C VAL A 161 -8.69 12.51 2.47
N ARG A 162 -8.21 12.86 3.67
CA ARG A 162 -7.08 13.81 3.84
C ARG A 162 -5.72 13.13 3.76
N GLU A 163 -5.65 11.89 4.22
CA GLU A 163 -4.43 11.10 4.15
C GLU A 163 -4.36 10.42 2.79
N THR A 164 -3.51 10.95 1.93
CA THR A 164 -3.32 10.42 0.58
C THR A 164 -1.93 9.85 0.40
N ILE A 165 -1.80 9.02 -0.64
CA ILE A 165 -0.56 8.42 -1.08
C ILE A 165 -0.48 8.43 -2.62
N PRO A 166 0.69 8.74 -3.22
CA PRO A 166 0.85 8.75 -4.66
C PRO A 166 0.68 7.36 -5.28
N ASP A 167 -0.01 7.26 -6.41
CA ASP A 167 -0.25 5.99 -7.12
C ASP A 167 1.02 5.18 -7.42
N ARG A 168 2.15 5.87 -7.68
CA ARG A 168 3.44 5.22 -8.00
C ARG A 168 3.89 4.20 -6.97
N VAL A 169 3.50 4.36 -5.70
CA VAL A 169 3.90 3.42 -4.64
C VAL A 169 3.29 2.03 -4.82
N ILE A 170 2.12 1.96 -5.47
CA ILE A 170 1.44 0.71 -5.85
C ILE A 170 2.11 0.14 -7.09
N ASP A 171 2.43 0.99 -8.06
CA ASP A 171 3.10 0.58 -9.30
C ASP A 171 4.47 -0.06 -9.00
N GLU A 172 5.20 0.52 -8.05
CA GLU A 172 6.51 0.05 -7.57
C GLU A 172 6.42 -1.23 -6.70
N ALA A 173 5.23 -1.62 -6.23
CA ALA A 173 5.07 -2.80 -5.38
C ALA A 173 5.44 -4.09 -6.13
N SER A 174 6.17 -4.98 -5.47
CA SER A 174 6.55 -6.28 -6.04
C SER A 174 5.36 -7.24 -6.08
N GLU A 175 4.44 -7.14 -5.12
CA GLU A 175 3.27 -7.99 -5.00
C GLU A 175 2.09 -7.20 -4.42
N ILE A 176 0.89 -7.46 -4.93
CA ILE A 176 -0.36 -6.95 -4.35
C ILE A 176 -1.25 -8.15 -4.06
N GLU A 177 -1.71 -8.22 -2.82
CA GLU A 177 -2.72 -9.19 -2.38
C GLU A 177 -4.00 -8.45 -2.05
N VAL A 178 -5.08 -8.76 -2.77
CA VAL A 178 -6.38 -8.14 -2.54
C VAL A 178 -7.09 -8.86 -1.40
N ILE A 179 -7.37 -8.10 -0.34
CA ILE A 179 -8.15 -8.56 0.81
C ILE A 179 -9.58 -8.04 0.66
N ASP A 180 -10.47 -8.95 0.32
CA ASP A 180 -11.86 -8.67 -0.03
C ASP A 180 -12.83 -9.28 0.97
N LEU A 181 -13.97 -8.60 1.15
CA LEU A 181 -15.08 -9.03 1.98
C LEU A 181 -16.37 -8.50 1.35
N PRO A 182 -17.45 -9.28 1.26
CA PRO A 182 -18.72 -8.75 0.77
C PRO A 182 -19.21 -7.55 1.60
N PRO A 183 -19.73 -6.48 0.96
CA PRO A 183 -20.22 -5.30 1.68
C PRO A 183 -21.25 -5.61 2.77
N ASP A 184 -22.14 -6.58 2.55
CA ASP A 184 -23.16 -6.97 3.52
C ASP A 184 -22.51 -7.59 4.78
N GLU A 185 -21.48 -8.42 4.62
CA GLU A 185 -20.74 -9.01 5.74
C GLU A 185 -19.94 -7.94 6.50
N LEU A 186 -19.35 -6.97 5.80
CA LEU A 186 -18.66 -5.86 6.44
C LEU A 186 -19.62 -5.02 7.30
N LEU A 187 -20.84 -4.78 6.81
CA LEU A 187 -21.88 -4.06 7.55
C LEU A 187 -22.31 -4.83 8.81
N VAL A 188 -22.42 -6.15 8.74
CA VAL A 188 -22.67 -6.99 9.93
C VAL A 188 -21.53 -6.84 10.93
N ARG A 189 -20.27 -6.96 10.50
CA ARG A 189 -19.10 -6.77 11.38
C ARG A 189 -19.07 -5.39 12.03
N LEU A 190 -19.49 -4.35 11.31
CA LEU A 190 -19.60 -2.99 11.85
C LEU A 190 -20.68 -2.92 12.94
N GLN A 191 -21.85 -3.53 12.72
CA GLN A 191 -22.93 -3.58 13.71
C GLN A 191 -22.54 -4.35 14.98
N GLU A 192 -21.72 -5.40 14.82
CA GLU A 192 -21.18 -6.19 15.93
C GLU A 192 -20.00 -5.49 16.66
N GLY A 193 -19.59 -4.29 16.23
CA GLY A 193 -18.46 -3.57 16.82
C GLY A 193 -17.08 -4.17 16.52
N LYS A 194 -16.99 -5.07 15.52
CA LYS A 194 -15.73 -5.72 15.10
C LYS A 194 -14.90 -4.88 14.12
N VAL A 195 -15.45 -3.77 13.65
CA VAL A 195 -14.76 -2.78 12.81
C VAL A 195 -14.52 -1.53 13.66
N TYR A 196 -13.26 -1.14 13.81
CA TYR A 196 -12.93 0.08 14.55
C TYR A 196 -13.37 1.33 13.78
N VAL A 197 -13.92 2.26 14.54
CA VAL A 197 -14.46 3.52 14.08
C VAL A 197 -13.95 4.60 15.03
N PRO A 198 -13.12 5.56 14.60
CA PRO A 198 -12.69 6.65 15.47
C PRO A 198 -13.91 7.46 15.98
N ASP A 199 -13.96 7.70 17.29
CA ASP A 199 -15.11 8.29 18.00
C ASP A 199 -15.55 9.67 17.47
N GLN A 200 -14.64 10.41 16.81
CA GLN A 200 -14.90 11.77 16.36
C GLN A 200 -15.77 11.88 15.09
N ALA A 201 -16.23 10.78 14.51
CA ALA A 201 -16.81 10.81 13.17
C ALA A 201 -18.06 9.92 12.96
N ALA A 202 -18.85 9.62 13.99
CA ALA A 202 -20.05 8.77 13.89
C ALA A 202 -20.97 9.10 12.69
N ARG A 203 -21.21 10.39 12.40
CA ARG A 203 -22.01 10.82 11.23
C ARG A 203 -21.31 10.63 9.89
N ALA A 204 -20.00 10.87 9.81
CA ALA A 204 -19.22 10.66 8.59
C ALA A 204 -19.08 9.16 8.28
N ILE A 205 -18.93 8.32 9.31
CA ILE A 205 -18.90 6.86 9.19
C ILE A 205 -20.24 6.30 8.73
N GLN A 206 -21.38 6.76 9.26
CA GLN A 206 -22.69 6.32 8.75
C GLN A 206 -22.95 6.72 7.29
N LYS A 207 -22.33 7.82 6.81
CA LYS A 207 -22.35 8.16 5.39
C LYS A 207 -21.40 7.27 4.59
N PHE A 208 -20.23 6.98 5.13
CA PHE A 208 -19.20 6.17 4.47
C PHE A 208 -19.62 4.70 4.31
N PHE A 209 -20.05 4.06 5.40
CA PHE A 209 -20.43 2.64 5.45
C PHE A 209 -21.89 2.42 5.03
N ARG A 210 -22.18 2.79 3.79
CA ARG A 210 -23.43 2.43 3.10
C ARG A 210 -23.12 1.41 2.03
N LYS A 211 -24.03 0.44 1.82
CA LYS A 211 -23.84 -0.64 0.84
C LYS A 211 -23.37 -0.13 -0.53
N GLY A 212 -24.02 0.90 -1.08
CA GLY A 212 -23.63 1.47 -2.37
C GLY A 212 -22.19 2.01 -2.40
N ASN A 213 -21.77 2.71 -1.33
CA ASN A 213 -20.43 3.25 -1.21
C ASN A 213 -19.39 2.15 -1.09
N LEU A 214 -19.66 1.15 -0.25
CA LEU A 214 -18.79 -0.01 -0.07
C LEU A 214 -18.64 -0.82 -1.37
N THR A 215 -19.74 -1.00 -2.11
CA THR A 215 -19.70 -1.66 -3.42
C THR A 215 -18.82 -0.89 -4.41
N ALA A 216 -18.96 0.43 -4.48
CA ALA A 216 -18.14 1.26 -5.38
C ALA A 216 -16.65 1.23 -5.00
N LEU A 217 -16.32 1.33 -3.70
CA LEU A 217 -14.93 1.20 -3.24
C LEU A 217 -14.36 -0.19 -3.54
N ARG A 218 -15.16 -1.25 -3.35
CA ARG A 218 -14.77 -2.63 -3.68
C ARG A 218 -14.46 -2.78 -5.17
N GLU A 219 -15.31 -2.23 -6.03
CA GLU A 219 -15.07 -2.19 -7.47
C GLU A 219 -13.75 -1.47 -7.81
N MET A 220 -13.51 -0.29 -7.23
CA MET A 220 -12.26 0.46 -7.44
C MET A 220 -11.03 -0.35 -7.02
N SER A 221 -11.08 -1.05 -5.88
CA SER A 221 -9.97 -1.91 -5.43
C SER A 221 -9.68 -3.04 -6.39
N LEU A 222 -10.72 -3.75 -6.83
CA LEU A 222 -10.58 -4.88 -7.75
C LEU A 222 -10.05 -4.44 -9.10
N ARG A 223 -10.55 -3.32 -9.62
CA ARG A 223 -10.07 -2.73 -10.87
C ARG A 223 -8.59 -2.34 -10.76
N ARG A 224 -8.21 -1.64 -9.69
CA ARG A 224 -6.82 -1.22 -9.47
C ARG A 224 -5.85 -2.40 -9.34
N ALA A 225 -6.29 -3.48 -8.71
CA ALA A 225 -5.51 -4.70 -8.62
C ALA A 225 -5.35 -5.38 -9.99
N ALA A 226 -6.40 -5.42 -10.80
CA ALA A 226 -6.35 -5.94 -12.17
C ALA A 226 -5.37 -5.13 -13.04
N GLU A 227 -5.46 -3.80 -13.01
CA GLU A 227 -4.52 -2.90 -13.70
C GLU A 227 -3.07 -3.22 -13.33
N ARG A 228 -2.78 -3.40 -12.03
CA ARG A 228 -1.43 -3.74 -11.58
C ARG A 228 -0.94 -5.06 -12.16
N VAL A 229 -1.79 -6.08 -12.18
CA VAL A 229 -1.44 -7.41 -12.72
C VAL A 229 -1.14 -7.31 -14.21
N ASP A 230 -1.93 -6.54 -14.96
CA ASP A 230 -1.71 -6.28 -16.38
C ASP A 230 -0.36 -5.60 -16.63
N ASP A 231 -0.01 -4.58 -15.84
CA ASP A 231 1.30 -3.90 -15.93
C ASP A 231 2.48 -4.85 -15.65
N GLN A 232 2.33 -5.73 -14.66
CA GLN A 232 3.31 -6.76 -14.33
C GLN A 232 3.52 -7.74 -15.48
N MET A 233 2.43 -8.15 -16.13
CA MET A 233 2.47 -9.02 -17.30
C MET A 233 3.14 -8.33 -18.49
N ARG A 234 2.83 -7.05 -18.75
CA ARG A 234 3.48 -6.25 -19.80
C ARG A 234 4.97 -6.13 -19.60
N ALA A 235 5.41 -5.80 -18.39
CA ALA A 235 6.84 -5.71 -18.06
C ALA A 235 7.56 -7.05 -18.27
N TYR A 236 6.94 -8.16 -17.86
CA TYR A 236 7.47 -9.51 -18.08
C TYR A 236 7.59 -9.87 -19.58
N MET A 237 6.57 -9.55 -20.39
CA MET A 237 6.59 -9.80 -21.84
C MET A 237 7.67 -8.99 -22.55
N GLN A 238 7.82 -7.70 -22.21
CA GLN A 238 8.89 -6.84 -22.75
C GLN A 238 10.27 -7.39 -22.42
N THR A 239 10.49 -7.81 -21.17
CA THR A 239 11.77 -8.36 -20.71
C THR A 239 12.12 -9.68 -21.40
N ARG A 240 11.12 -10.50 -21.75
CA ARG A 240 11.31 -11.80 -22.43
C ARG A 240 11.18 -11.74 -23.95
N ALA A 241 11.03 -10.55 -24.54
CA ALA A 241 10.86 -10.36 -25.99
C ALA A 241 9.79 -11.26 -26.62
N ILE A 242 8.71 -11.54 -25.88
CA ILE A 242 7.60 -12.36 -26.38
C ILE A 242 6.75 -11.49 -27.31
N GLN A 243 6.83 -11.74 -28.62
CA GLN A 243 5.99 -11.05 -29.61
C GLN A 243 4.60 -11.69 -29.64
N GLY A 244 3.58 -10.91 -29.30
CA GLY A 244 2.17 -11.32 -29.32
C GLY A 244 1.24 -10.11 -29.40
N ILE A 245 0.04 -10.31 -29.97
CA ILE A 245 -0.95 -9.29 -30.28
C ILE A 245 -1.56 -8.76 -28.97
N TRP A 246 -1.16 -7.57 -28.54
CA TRP A 246 -1.99 -6.76 -27.65
C TRP A 246 -2.36 -5.47 -28.40
N ALA A 247 -3.64 -5.11 -28.36
CA ALA A 247 -4.21 -4.01 -29.14
C ALA A 247 -3.41 -2.72 -28.90
N ALA A 248 -3.09 -2.02 -29.98
CA ALA A 248 -2.35 -0.77 -29.96
C ALA A 248 -2.97 0.20 -28.93
N SER A 249 -2.14 0.67 -28.02
CA SER A 249 -2.53 1.63 -26.99
C SER A 249 -2.98 2.95 -27.62
N GLU A 250 -4.08 3.50 -27.13
CA GLU A 250 -4.43 4.90 -27.39
C GLU A 250 -3.34 5.80 -26.77
N ARG A 251 -3.35 7.11 -26.97
CA ARG A 251 -2.42 8.00 -26.24
C ARG A 251 -3.19 9.20 -25.77
N LEU A 252 -3.15 9.46 -24.47
CA LEU A 252 -3.84 10.59 -23.88
C LEU A 252 -2.84 11.68 -23.51
N LEU A 253 -3.16 12.91 -23.90
CA LEU A 253 -2.37 14.09 -23.57
C LEU A 253 -3.27 15.08 -22.83
N VAL A 254 -2.76 15.65 -21.74
CA VAL A 254 -3.49 16.64 -20.94
C VAL A 254 -2.73 17.96 -20.92
N CYS A 255 -3.43 19.03 -21.25
CA CYS A 255 -2.89 20.38 -21.17
C CYS A 255 -3.02 20.89 -19.73
N VAL A 256 -1.88 21.24 -19.13
CA VAL A 256 -1.82 21.83 -17.79
C VAL A 256 -1.60 23.34 -17.87
N SER A 257 -2.16 24.06 -16.90
CA SER A 257 -2.03 25.52 -16.76
C SER A 257 -1.82 25.89 -15.28
N PRO A 258 -1.55 27.16 -14.93
CA PRO A 258 -1.52 27.61 -13.53
C PRO A 258 -2.87 27.50 -12.78
N SER A 259 -3.93 27.00 -13.42
CA SER A 259 -5.22 26.76 -12.79
C SER A 259 -5.12 25.72 -11.66
N PRO A 260 -5.80 25.93 -10.51
CA PRO A 260 -5.89 24.92 -9.45
C PRO A 260 -6.62 23.65 -9.89
N LEU A 261 -7.30 23.64 -11.04
CA LEU A 261 -7.94 22.45 -11.60
C LEU A 261 -6.97 21.53 -12.37
N SER A 262 -5.75 21.98 -12.67
CA SER A 262 -4.78 21.21 -13.46
C SER A 262 -4.41 19.88 -12.81
N GLU A 263 -4.33 19.83 -11.47
CA GLU A 263 -4.04 18.59 -10.75
C GLU A 263 -5.16 17.56 -10.92
N ARG A 264 -6.42 17.99 -10.89
CA ARG A 264 -7.57 17.13 -11.15
C ARG A 264 -7.61 16.63 -12.59
N LEU A 265 -7.21 17.47 -13.55
CA LEU A 265 -7.08 17.08 -14.96
C LEU A 265 -6.03 15.99 -15.13
N VAL A 266 -4.84 16.15 -14.53
CA VAL A 266 -3.79 15.12 -14.57
C VAL A 266 -4.27 13.80 -13.98
N ARG A 267 -4.92 13.83 -12.81
CA ARG A 267 -5.47 12.62 -12.15
C ARG A 267 -6.56 11.95 -13.01
N THR A 268 -7.43 12.73 -13.64
CA THR A 268 -8.50 12.22 -14.51
C THR A 268 -7.95 11.60 -15.79
N THR A 269 -6.97 12.25 -16.42
CA THR A 269 -6.33 11.74 -17.64
C THR A 269 -5.53 10.48 -17.36
N ARG A 270 -4.81 10.41 -16.23
CA ARG A 270 -4.14 9.17 -15.82
C ARG A 270 -5.12 8.00 -15.72
N ARG A 271 -6.25 8.19 -15.01
CA ARG A 271 -7.29 7.15 -14.90
C ARG A 271 -7.86 6.74 -16.25
N LEU A 272 -8.12 7.69 -17.15
CA LEU A 272 -8.59 7.38 -18.50
C LEU A 272 -7.53 6.61 -19.31
N ALA A 273 -6.24 6.92 -19.08
CA ALA A 273 -5.14 6.21 -19.72
C ALA A 273 -5.10 4.76 -19.25
N ASP A 274 -5.26 4.56 -17.95
CA ASP A 274 -5.36 3.24 -17.34
C ASP A 274 -6.59 2.47 -17.92
N GLU A 275 -7.77 3.10 -18.05
CA GLU A 275 -8.98 2.49 -18.63
C GLU A 275 -8.84 2.13 -20.13
N LEU A 276 -8.16 2.98 -20.90
CA LEU A 276 -8.01 2.83 -22.36
C LEU A 276 -6.74 2.08 -22.77
N ASN A 277 -5.93 1.65 -21.80
CA ASN A 277 -4.59 1.11 -22.03
C ASN A 277 -3.71 2.05 -22.86
N ALA A 278 -3.72 3.36 -22.56
CA ALA A 278 -3.14 4.44 -23.37
C ALA A 278 -1.81 4.99 -22.84
#